data_AF-A0A856M9P0-F1
#
_entry.id   AF-A0A856M9P0-F1
#
_cell.length_a   1.000
_cell.length_b   1.000
_cell.length_c   1.000
_cell.angle_alpha   90.00
_cell.angle_beta   90.00
_cell.angle_gamma   90.00
#
_symmetry.space_group_name_H-M   'P 1'
#
loop_
_entity.id
_entity.type
_entity.pdbx_description
1 polymer ?
#
loop_
_entity_poly.entity_id
_entity_poly.type
_entity_poly.pdbx_seq_one_letter_code
_entity_poly.pdbx_strand_id
1 'polypeptide(L)'
;MKVGYFFIWISLNDLLLELVEKSTHDTRKLETLKLLNFKIPVPPIPEQRRIVAYLDELQAKVDTIKRLREEAMKELDSLLPSILDKAFKGEF
;
A
#
# COMPACT_ATOMS: atom_id res chain seq x y z
N MET A 1 0.62 0.86 -11.10
CA MET A 1 0.21 -0.57 -11.08
C MET A 1 -1.18 -0.63 -10.47
N LYS A 2 -2.13 -1.34 -11.10
CA LYS A 2 -3.52 -1.43 -10.61
C LYS A 2 -3.55 -2.18 -9.28
N VAL A 3 -3.81 -1.47 -8.19
CA VAL A 3 -3.77 -1.94 -6.80
C VAL A 3 -4.74 -3.11 -6.56
N GLY A 4 -5.80 -3.24 -7.36
CA GLY A 4 -6.71 -4.39 -7.31
C GLY A 4 -6.03 -5.77 -7.41
N TYR A 5 -4.90 -5.90 -8.14
CA TYR A 5 -4.15 -7.17 -8.20
C TYR A 5 -3.29 -7.43 -6.97
N PHE A 6 -2.92 -6.39 -6.23
CA PHE A 6 -2.03 -6.48 -5.07
C PHE A 6 -2.70 -7.14 -3.86
N PHE A 7 -4.03 -7.08 -3.75
CA PHE A 7 -4.75 -7.66 -2.62
C PHE A 7 -5.07 -9.15 -2.81
N ILE A 8 -5.32 -9.58 -4.05
CA ILE A 8 -5.26 -11.00 -4.41
C ILE A 8 -3.86 -11.53 -4.10
N TRP A 9 -2.81 -10.75 -4.41
CA TRP A 9 -1.42 -11.08 -4.10
C TRP A 9 -1.12 -11.12 -2.58
N ILE A 10 -1.70 -10.24 -1.76
CA ILE A 10 -1.56 -10.28 -0.28
C ILE A 10 -2.30 -11.47 0.34
N SER A 11 -3.54 -11.75 -0.09
CA SER A 11 -4.28 -12.92 0.39
C SER A 11 -3.63 -14.23 -0.06
N LEU A 12 -2.89 -14.20 -1.17
CA LEU A 12 -1.98 -15.26 -1.59
C LEU A 12 -0.69 -15.28 -0.80
N ASN A 13 -0.26 -14.18 -0.17
CA ASN A 13 1.08 -14.07 0.40
C ASN A 13 1.26 -14.98 1.61
N ASP A 14 0.28 -15.09 2.51
CA ASP A 14 0.36 -16.05 3.63
C ASP A 14 0.45 -17.49 3.13
N LEU A 15 -0.37 -17.82 2.12
CA LEU A 15 -0.38 -19.12 1.46
C LEU A 15 0.91 -19.38 0.65
N LEU A 16 1.51 -18.34 0.05
CA LEU A 16 2.76 -18.39 -0.70
C LEU A 16 3.98 -18.47 0.24
N LEU A 17 3.90 -17.89 1.43
CA LEU A 17 4.92 -17.99 2.45
C LEU A 17 5.01 -19.43 3.00
N GLU A 18 3.91 -20.18 3.02
CA GLU A 18 3.91 -21.62 3.32
C GLU A 18 4.67 -22.46 2.27
N LEU A 19 4.77 -21.98 1.02
CA LEU A 19 5.55 -22.64 -0.05
C LEU A 19 7.05 -22.34 0.05
N VAL A 20 7.46 -21.36 0.85
CA VAL A 20 8.86 -20.97 1.01
C VAL A 20 9.52 -21.91 2.02
N GLU A 21 10.41 -22.78 1.54
CA GLU A 21 11.25 -23.58 2.44
C GLU A 21 12.44 -22.76 2.94
N LYS A 22 12.72 -22.88 4.24
CA LYS A 22 13.97 -22.40 4.83
C LYS A 22 15.07 -23.43 4.56
N SER A 23 16.09 -23.03 3.82
CA SER A 23 17.30 -23.86 3.66
C SER A 23 18.17 -23.81 4.92
N THR A 24 19.08 -24.78 5.04
CA THR A 24 20.09 -24.89 6.12
C THR A 24 21.03 -23.68 6.22
N HIS A 25 21.02 -22.76 5.26
CA HIS A 25 21.87 -21.54 5.22
C HIS A 25 21.04 -20.25 5.21
N ASP A 26 19.87 -20.27 5.86
CA ASP A 26 18.94 -19.12 6.00
C ASP A 26 18.48 -18.50 4.66
N THR A 27 18.68 -19.25 3.58
CA THR A 27 18.24 -18.86 2.23
C THR A 27 16.81 -19.35 2.05
N ARG A 28 15.93 -18.46 1.62
CA ARG A 28 14.54 -18.79 1.30
C ARG A 28 14.45 -19.22 -0.16
N LYS A 29 13.98 -20.44 -0.42
CA LYS A 29 13.81 -20.95 -1.78
C LYS A 29 12.34 -21.30 -2.03
N LEU A 30 11.82 -20.83 -3.16
CA LEU A 30 10.56 -21.27 -3.72
C LEU A 30 10.85 -22.31 -4.78
N GLU A 31 10.36 -23.53 -4.60
CA GLU A 31 10.49 -24.56 -5.62
C GLU A 31 9.47 -24.33 -6.74
N THR A 32 9.96 -24.28 -7.98
CA THR A 32 9.12 -24.04 -9.17
C THR A 32 7.98 -25.05 -9.28
N LEU A 33 8.23 -26.32 -8.96
CA LEU A 33 7.20 -27.37 -9.01
C LEU A 33 6.13 -27.18 -7.92
N LYS A 34 6.51 -26.72 -6.72
CA LYS A 34 5.55 -26.41 -5.66
C LYS A 34 4.68 -25.23 -6.04
N LEU A 35 5.26 -24.20 -6.64
CA LEU A 35 4.53 -23.02 -7.12
C LEU A 35 3.53 -23.39 -8.24
N LEU A 36 3.92 -24.24 -9.20
CA LEU A 36 3.05 -24.68 -10.29
C LEU A 36 1.88 -25.56 -9.83
N ASN A 37 2.09 -26.35 -8.78
CA ASN A 37 1.06 -27.25 -8.23
C ASN A 37 0.20 -26.59 -7.15
N PHE A 38 0.50 -25.35 -6.80
CA PHE A 38 -0.18 -24.63 -5.75
C PHE A 38 -1.59 -24.23 -6.17
N LYS A 39 -2.58 -24.64 -5.38
CA LYS A 39 -3.97 -24.33 -5.64
C LYS A 39 -4.35 -23.02 -4.99
N ILE A 40 -4.73 -22.07 -5.82
CA ILE A 40 -5.22 -20.76 -5.38
C ILE A 40 -6.75 -20.82 -5.30
N PRO A 41 -7.36 -20.49 -4.15
CA PRO A 41 -8.80 -20.29 -4.09
C PRO A 41 -9.15 -19.01 -4.85
N VAL A 42 -9.76 -19.16 -6.02
CA VAL A 42 -10.19 -18.04 -6.86
C VAL A 42 -11.71 -17.84 -6.69
N PRO A 43 -12.18 -16.69 -6.19
CA PRO A 43 -13.61 -16.45 -6.03
C PRO A 43 -14.29 -16.27 -7.40
N PRO A 44 -15.63 -16.34 -7.48
CA PRO A 44 -16.36 -16.11 -8.73
C PRO A 44 -16.08 -14.73 -9.34
N ILE A 45 -16.17 -14.60 -10.67
CA ILE A 45 -15.87 -13.35 -11.39
C ILE A 45 -16.65 -12.12 -10.87
N PRO A 46 -17.96 -12.21 -10.54
CA PRO A 46 -18.67 -11.07 -9.97
C PRO A 46 -18.05 -10.58 -8.65
N GLU A 47 -17.63 -11.54 -7.81
CA GLU A 47 -17.01 -11.25 -6.52
C GLU A 47 -15.61 -10.65 -6.69
N GLN A 48 -14.81 -11.16 -7.64
CA GLN A 48 -13.53 -10.54 -7.99
C GLN A 48 -13.70 -9.07 -8.40
N ARG A 49 -14.70 -8.75 -9.22
CA ARG A 49 -14.98 -7.38 -9.64
C ARG A 49 -15.39 -6.50 -8.46
N ARG A 50 -16.21 -7.02 -7.55
CA ARG A 50 -16.62 -6.32 -6.33
C ARG A 50 -15.42 -5.97 -5.44
N ILE A 51 -14.53 -6.95 -5.23
CA ILE A 51 -13.30 -6.76 -4.47
C ILE A 51 -12.42 -5.68 -5.11
N VAL A 52 -12.20 -5.76 -6.43
CA VAL A 52 -11.38 -4.76 -7.16
C VAL A 52 -11.99 -3.36 -7.04
N ALA A 53 -13.30 -3.21 -7.25
CA ALA A 53 -13.96 -1.91 -7.15
C ALA A 53 -13.82 -1.28 -5.75
N TYR A 54 -13.99 -2.10 -4.70
CA TYR A 54 -13.82 -1.64 -3.33
C TYR A 54 -12.38 -1.21 -3.02
N LEU A 55 -11.40 -1.96 -3.52
CA LEU A 55 -9.99 -1.62 -3.36
C LEU A 55 -9.59 -0.35 -4.11
N ASP A 56 -10.10 -0.17 -5.33
CA ASP A 56 -9.85 1.03 -6.12
C ASP A 56 -10.46 2.27 -5.43
N GLU A 57 -11.65 2.14 -4.83
CA GLU A 57 -12.26 3.21 -4.03
C GLU A 57 -11.41 3.54 -2.80
N LEU A 58 -10.95 2.53 -2.06
CA LEU A 58 -10.09 2.72 -0.89
C LEU A 58 -8.76 3.38 -1.26
N GLN A 59 -8.16 2.96 -2.38
CA GLN A 59 -6.93 3.54 -2.88
C GLN A 59 -7.11 5.03 -3.21
N ALA A 60 -8.20 5.41 -3.87
CA ALA A 60 -8.50 6.81 -4.18
C ALA A 60 -8.61 7.67 -2.91
N LYS A 61 -9.18 7.12 -1.83
CA LYS A 61 -9.22 7.79 -0.51
C LYS A 61 -7.82 7.98 0.07
N VAL A 62 -6.98 6.94 0.02
CA VAL A 62 -5.59 7.03 0.49
C VAL A 62 -4.79 8.08 -0.29
N ASP A 63 -4.93 8.11 -1.61
CA ASP A 63 -4.23 9.07 -2.46
C ASP A 63 -4.69 10.50 -2.18
N THR A 64 -5.99 10.69 -1.94
CA THR A 64 -6.55 11.99 -1.51
C THR A 64 -5.94 12.45 -0.19
N ILE A 65 -5.86 11.56 0.81
CA ILE A 65 -5.28 11.87 2.12
C ILE A 65 -3.79 12.23 1.97
N LYS A 66 -3.03 11.49 1.17
CA LYS A 66 -1.62 11.79 0.92
C LYS A 66 -1.44 13.17 0.29
N ARG A 67 -2.24 13.50 -0.73
CA ARG A 67 -2.21 14.82 -1.36
C ARG A 67 -2.52 15.94 -0.37
N LEU A 68 -3.59 15.81 0.41
CA LEU A 68 -3.96 16.81 1.43
C LEU A 68 -2.86 16.99 2.48
N ARG A 69 -2.22 15.90 2.89
CA ARG A 69 -1.08 15.95 3.82
C ARG A 69 0.09 16.74 3.22
N GLU A 70 0.44 16.47 1.96
CA GLU A 70 1.52 17.18 1.28
C GLU A 70 1.22 18.68 1.12
N GLU A 71 -0.03 19.03 0.81
CA GLU A 71 -0.48 20.42 0.74
C GLU A 71 -0.39 21.12 2.10
N ALA A 72 -0.88 20.49 3.17
CA ALA A 72 -0.80 21.03 4.52
C ALA A 72 0.65 21.23 4.99
N MET A 73 1.56 20.31 4.64
CA MET A 73 2.98 20.46 4.96
C MET A 73 3.60 21.67 4.24
N LYS A 74 3.30 21.85 2.95
CA LYS A 74 3.78 23.02 2.19
C LYS A 74 3.23 24.34 2.75
N GLU A 75 1.97 24.35 3.16
CA GLU A 75 1.36 25.53 3.78
C GLU A 75 2.05 25.86 5.10
N LEU A 76 2.30 24.87 5.96
CA LEU A 76 3.04 25.04 7.21
C LEU A 76 4.45 25.61 6.97
N ASP A 77 5.18 25.06 6.01
CA ASP A 77 6.52 25.54 5.64
C ASP A 77 6.52 27.01 5.17
N SER A 78 5.41 27.47 4.57
CA SER A 78 5.24 28.87 4.14
C SER A 78 4.78 29.81 5.26
N LEU A 79 4.01 29.31 6.23
CA LEU A 79 3.47 30.08 7.35
C LEU A 79 4.51 30.30 8.46
N LEU A 80 5.38 29.32 8.70
CA LEU A 80 6.41 29.39 9.75
C LEU A 80 7.33 30.62 9.60
N PRO A 81 7.88 30.93 8.41
CA PRO A 81 8.66 32.15 8.21
C PRO A 81 7.86 33.44 8.44
N SER A 82 6.60 33.49 8.03
CA SER A 82 5.77 34.69 8.18
C SER A 82 5.39 34.96 9.64
N ILE A 83 5.09 33.92 10.41
CA ILE A 83 4.81 34.02 11.85
C ILE A 83 6.08 34.43 12.60
N LEU A 84 7.23 33.81 12.28
CA LEU A 84 8.50 34.17 12.89
C LEU A 84 8.89 35.62 12.56
N ASP A 85 8.77 36.07 11.32
CA ASP A 85 9.06 37.45 10.91
C ASP A 85 8.20 38.48 11.67
N LYS A 86 6.90 38.21 11.84
CA LYS A 86 6.01 39.05 12.67
C LYS A 86 6.39 39.06 14.15
N ALA A 87 6.72 37.89 14.71
CA ALA A 87 7.14 37.76 16.10
C ALA A 87 8.49 38.48 16.38
N PHE A 88 9.42 38.46 15.42
CA PHE A 88 10.70 39.18 15.53
C PHE A 88 10.58 40.68 15.27
N LYS A 89 9.57 41.13 14.51
CA LYS A 89 9.30 42.57 14.27
C LYS A 89 8.47 43.25 15.36
N GLY A 90 7.98 42.50 16.35
CA GLY A 90 7.31 43.06 17.53
C GLY A 90 5.90 43.59 17.28
N GLU A 91 5.26 43.22 16.18
CA GLU A 91 3.87 43.56 15.89
C GLU A 91 2.93 42.51 16.50
N PHE A 92 2.45 42.80 17.72
CA PHE A 92 1.26 42.19 18.31
C PHE A 92 0.22 43.27 18.59
#